data_AF-A0A540X953-F1
#
_entry.id   AF-A0A540X953-F1
#
_cell.length_a   1.000
_cell.length_b   1.000
_cell.length_c   1.000
_cell.angle_alpha   90.00
_cell.angle_beta   90.00
_cell.angle_gamma   90.00
#
_symmetry.space_group_name_H-M   'P 1'
#
loop_
_entity.id
_entity.type
_entity.pdbx_description
1 polymer ?
#
loop_
_entity_poly.entity_id
_entity_poly.type
_entity_poly.pdbx_seq_one_letter_code
_entity_poly.pdbx_strand_id
1 'polypeptide(L)'
;MPTATSKLSSLLKAASQHDWSRVLDDLLAAWRAAPHTALADRIVTVGQKLSGDIPPPKDWDALAKKPDAKNLTTLLAALLDKGSVKGRPRLETLADWPEDPRIDRWVASQFVDPPFTSTGARPYWTRLAPLARRVRDAQAASSMLKARAGYDKQDDFEEFLAGHVDRIRAGLEAAKDAELHADDVKVLAGFDAALQEAAPPKPRNAADAEALLAQVLAKPEDDEARAVLADVLLEQGHPRGELIALQLEAARRPLTAAERKREQAILKSARKELLGPLDEALKPDCVFTRGFLSHAALKQGNARATQSAIEKTIGHPLWATVEHLEGRGDYDITTDPVMKSLRSLANTDVGLRALAKMPRLESLLVRGAVDAWTEVGKDTSAFPSLRHLDLFLFLGWVSDFLATPLVSRMERLQVRIYVSAEIPSSALEFLSLVPTLKVPDLTFRLVRNDTKDWSCGFRFVREPDGKHAVHLFTTKMNEPYEELVRDDLVAGLEQIARLKRSKLTMAHQLRSDVKADIEQRVKALGGTLET
;
A
#
# COMPACT_ATOMS: atom_id res chain seq x y z
N MET A 1 36.32 -37.03 28.04
CA MET A 1 35.40 -36.03 27.45
C MET A 1 33.99 -36.60 27.55
N PRO A 2 33.00 -35.87 28.09
CA PRO A 2 31.62 -36.36 28.10
C PRO A 2 31.10 -36.41 26.66
N THR A 3 30.48 -37.52 26.28
CA THR A 3 29.84 -37.72 24.97
C THR A 3 28.69 -36.73 24.77
N ALA A 4 28.40 -36.34 23.52
CA ALA A 4 27.37 -35.35 23.15
C ALA A 4 25.98 -35.66 23.76
N THR A 5 25.67 -36.96 23.95
CA THR A 5 24.47 -37.47 24.61
C THR A 5 24.29 -36.97 26.06
N SER A 6 25.37 -36.67 26.78
CA SER A 6 25.28 -36.18 28.17
C SER A 6 24.84 -34.71 28.28
N LYS A 7 24.99 -33.90 27.23
CA LYS A 7 24.67 -32.45 27.26
C LYS A 7 23.24 -32.12 26.84
N LEU A 8 22.64 -32.92 25.97
CA LEU A 8 21.25 -32.68 25.54
C LEU A 8 20.24 -33.15 26.59
N SER A 9 20.54 -34.19 27.38
CA SER A 9 19.68 -34.60 28.51
C SER A 9 19.51 -33.51 29.59
N SER A 10 20.51 -32.65 29.80
CA SER A 10 20.39 -31.48 30.67
C SER A 10 19.50 -30.37 30.09
N LEU A 11 19.27 -30.31 28.77
CA LEU A 11 18.37 -29.34 28.15
C LEU A 11 16.94 -29.51 28.61
N LEU A 12 16.42 -30.75 28.66
CA LEU A 12 15.05 -31.01 29.08
C LEU A 12 14.83 -30.60 30.54
N LYS A 13 15.82 -30.84 31.40
CA LYS A 13 15.78 -30.40 32.79
C LYS A 13 15.78 -28.86 32.89
N ALA A 14 16.66 -28.17 32.17
CA ALA A 14 16.71 -26.71 32.17
C ALA A 14 15.42 -26.09 31.59
N ALA A 15 14.88 -26.67 30.51
CA ALA A 15 13.62 -26.25 29.90
C ALA A 15 12.43 -26.43 30.86
N SER A 16 12.35 -27.55 31.57
CA SER A 16 11.31 -27.80 32.59
C SER A 16 11.40 -26.82 33.79
N GLN A 17 12.57 -26.23 34.02
CA GLN A 17 12.81 -25.22 35.04
C GLN A 17 12.67 -23.79 34.51
N HIS A 18 12.26 -23.63 33.24
CA HIS A 18 12.17 -22.35 32.53
C HIS A 18 13.48 -21.55 32.46
N ASP A 19 14.64 -22.20 32.59
CA ASP A 19 15.96 -21.56 32.43
C ASP A 19 16.35 -21.49 30.95
N TRP A 20 15.63 -20.64 30.21
CA TRP A 20 15.80 -20.47 28.76
C TRP A 20 17.17 -19.94 28.36
N SER A 21 17.83 -19.20 29.27
CA SER A 21 19.20 -18.74 29.06
C SER A 21 20.16 -19.90 28.95
N ARG A 22 20.11 -20.82 29.92
CA ARG A 22 20.97 -21.99 29.92
C ARG A 22 20.67 -22.92 28.74
N VAL A 23 19.38 -23.08 28.41
CA VAL A 23 18.95 -23.82 27.21
C VAL A 23 19.59 -23.25 25.94
N LEU A 24 19.60 -21.92 25.78
CA LEU A 24 20.23 -21.27 24.63
C LEU A 24 21.74 -21.55 24.58
N ASP A 25 22.43 -21.43 25.70
CA ASP A 25 23.87 -21.68 25.79
C ASP A 25 24.24 -23.14 25.44
N ASP A 26 23.47 -24.10 25.97
CA ASP A 26 23.67 -25.52 25.73
C ASP A 26 23.36 -25.90 24.26
N LEU A 27 22.29 -25.34 23.67
CA LEU A 27 21.96 -25.53 22.25
C LEU A 27 23.05 -24.93 21.35
N LEU A 28 23.55 -23.73 21.66
CA LEU A 28 24.65 -23.11 20.91
C LEU A 28 25.93 -23.92 21.01
N ALA A 29 26.26 -24.46 22.19
CA ALA A 29 27.41 -25.32 22.36
C ALA A 29 27.28 -26.61 21.52
N ALA A 30 26.08 -27.21 21.47
CA ALA A 30 25.81 -28.39 20.66
C ALA A 30 25.92 -28.09 19.16
N TRP A 31 25.30 -27.00 18.69
CA TRP A 31 25.33 -26.60 17.28
C TRP A 31 26.75 -26.23 16.82
N ARG A 32 27.56 -25.56 17.65
CA ARG A 32 28.96 -25.24 17.30
C ARG A 32 29.82 -26.49 17.11
N ALA A 33 29.55 -27.55 17.90
CA ALA A 33 30.26 -28.82 17.81
C ALA A 33 29.81 -29.62 16.57
N ALA A 34 28.51 -29.68 16.29
CA ALA A 34 27.91 -30.38 15.15
C ALA A 34 26.77 -29.54 14.56
N PRO A 35 27.03 -28.65 13.58
CA PRO A 35 26.01 -27.81 12.98
C PRO A 35 24.93 -28.65 12.33
N HIS A 36 23.68 -28.40 12.71
CA HIS A 36 22.52 -29.08 12.17
C HIS A 36 21.33 -28.14 12.19
N THR A 37 20.55 -28.12 11.10
CA THR A 37 19.40 -27.22 10.90
C THR A 37 18.38 -27.35 12.03
N ALA A 38 18.08 -28.58 12.47
CA ALA A 38 17.17 -28.80 13.60
C ALA A 38 17.61 -28.09 14.90
N LEU A 39 18.91 -28.06 15.23
CA LEU A 39 19.42 -27.33 16.40
C LEU A 39 19.32 -25.82 16.16
N ALA A 40 19.66 -25.35 14.96
CA ALA A 40 19.55 -23.95 14.58
C ALA A 40 18.12 -23.41 14.70
N ASP A 41 17.11 -24.18 14.29
CA ASP A 41 15.69 -23.80 14.43
C ASP A 41 15.29 -23.54 15.88
N ARG A 42 15.75 -24.41 16.81
CA ARG A 42 15.48 -24.24 18.23
C ARG A 42 16.25 -23.06 18.82
N ILE A 43 17.50 -22.83 18.40
CA ILE A 43 18.28 -21.65 18.80
C ILE A 43 17.57 -20.35 18.40
N VAL A 44 17.05 -20.28 17.17
CA VAL A 44 16.25 -19.14 16.70
C VAL A 44 15.02 -18.96 17.57
N THR A 45 14.27 -20.03 17.82
CA THR A 45 13.03 -20.01 18.61
C THR A 45 13.26 -19.57 20.06
N VAL A 46 14.27 -20.14 20.73
CA VAL A 46 14.64 -19.76 22.11
C VAL A 46 15.18 -18.34 22.15
N GLY A 47 15.97 -17.94 21.15
CA GLY A 47 16.47 -16.57 21.01
C GLY A 47 15.34 -15.54 20.88
N GLN A 48 14.26 -15.85 20.17
CA GLN A 48 13.05 -15.02 20.08
C GLN A 48 12.28 -15.00 21.41
N LYS A 49 12.15 -16.14 22.08
CA LYS A 49 11.49 -16.24 23.38
C LYS A 49 12.19 -15.40 24.44
N LEU A 50 13.52 -15.39 24.45
CA LEU A 50 14.33 -14.59 25.37
C LEU A 50 14.29 -13.10 25.05
N SER A 51 14.15 -12.71 23.78
CA SER A 51 14.01 -11.30 23.41
C SER A 51 12.63 -10.73 23.73
N GLY A 52 11.56 -11.53 23.65
CA GLY A 52 10.19 -11.06 23.92
C GLY A 52 9.82 -9.76 23.19
N ASP A 53 9.07 -8.88 23.85
CA ASP A 53 8.73 -7.53 23.37
C ASP A 53 9.78 -6.46 23.74
N ILE A 54 11.04 -6.87 24.00
CA ILE A 54 12.08 -5.92 24.39
C ILE A 54 12.36 -4.99 23.20
N PRO A 55 12.22 -3.65 23.37
CA PRO A 55 12.45 -2.71 22.29
C PRO A 55 13.92 -2.74 21.83
N PRO A 56 14.21 -2.28 20.59
CA PRO A 56 15.58 -2.13 20.10
C PRO A 56 16.49 -1.42 21.12
N PRO A 57 17.73 -1.89 21.33
CA PRO A 57 18.62 -1.29 22.32
C PRO A 57 18.91 0.16 21.96
N LYS A 58 18.71 1.07 22.92
CA LYS A 58 19.04 2.50 22.77
C LYS A 58 20.52 2.70 22.41
N ASP A 59 21.39 1.87 22.99
CA ASP A 59 22.82 1.84 22.72
C ASP A 59 23.26 0.45 22.24
N TRP A 60 23.08 0.23 20.94
CA TRP A 60 23.51 -1.00 20.25
C TRP A 60 25.01 -1.26 20.44
N ASP A 61 25.83 -0.20 20.37
CA ASP A 61 27.28 -0.28 20.29
C ASP A 61 27.88 -0.66 21.65
N ALA A 62 27.32 -0.17 22.76
CA ALA A 62 27.70 -0.60 24.10
C ALA A 62 27.29 -2.05 24.39
N LEU A 63 26.10 -2.46 23.96
CA LEU A 63 25.57 -3.81 24.21
C LEU A 63 26.35 -4.85 23.39
N ALA A 64 26.71 -4.54 22.15
CA ALA A 64 27.39 -5.48 21.26
C ALA A 64 28.85 -5.79 21.65
N LYS A 65 29.50 -4.91 22.43
CA LYS A 65 30.89 -5.09 22.90
C LYS A 65 31.07 -6.24 23.90
N LYS A 66 29.98 -6.71 24.50
CA LYS A 66 29.98 -7.85 25.43
C LYS A 66 29.13 -8.95 24.81
N PRO A 67 29.74 -9.91 24.07
CA PRO A 67 28.99 -10.97 23.40
C PRO A 67 28.14 -11.76 24.40
N ASP A 68 26.83 -11.51 24.36
CA ASP A 68 25.82 -12.22 25.15
C ASP A 68 24.76 -12.74 24.18
N ALA A 69 24.66 -14.07 24.09
CA ALA A 69 23.77 -14.76 23.18
C ALA A 69 22.30 -14.36 23.36
N LYS A 70 21.90 -13.90 24.55
CA LYS A 70 20.53 -13.46 24.85
C LYS A 70 20.16 -12.18 24.11
N ASN A 71 21.12 -11.29 23.93
CA ASN A 71 20.91 -9.99 23.31
C ASN A 71 21.00 -10.04 21.77
N LEU A 72 21.52 -11.13 21.20
CA LEU A 72 21.80 -11.21 19.77
C LEU A 72 20.56 -11.01 18.91
N THR A 73 19.41 -11.58 19.28
CA THR A 73 18.16 -11.43 18.53
C THR A 73 17.77 -9.95 18.39
N THR A 74 17.78 -9.20 19.49
CA THR A 74 17.46 -7.77 19.51
C THR A 74 18.53 -6.93 18.80
N LEU A 75 19.81 -7.31 18.91
CA LEU A 75 20.91 -6.66 18.18
C LEU A 75 20.79 -6.84 16.67
N LEU A 76 20.45 -8.03 16.18
CA LEU A 76 20.25 -8.29 14.74
C LEU A 76 19.05 -7.51 14.19
N ALA A 77 17.94 -7.46 14.93
CA ALA A 77 16.75 -6.68 14.55
C ALA A 77 17.05 -5.17 14.41
N ALA A 78 17.95 -4.64 15.23
CA ALA A 78 18.33 -3.23 15.23
C ALA A 78 19.60 -2.91 14.42
N LEU A 79 20.21 -3.89 13.75
CA LEU A 79 21.54 -3.73 13.14
C LEU A 79 21.56 -2.66 12.04
N LEU A 80 20.48 -2.56 11.27
CA LEU A 80 20.32 -1.65 10.12
C LEU A 80 19.39 -0.47 10.38
N ASP A 81 18.95 -0.24 11.62
CA ASP A 81 17.98 0.81 12.01
C ASP A 81 18.37 2.23 11.54
N LYS A 82 19.67 2.51 11.41
CA LYS A 82 20.24 3.79 10.95
C LYS A 82 20.97 3.68 9.61
N GLY A 83 20.57 2.71 8.78
CA GLY A 83 21.05 2.53 7.42
C GLY A 83 22.45 1.91 7.28
N SER A 84 22.92 1.79 6.04
CA SER A 84 24.14 1.03 5.71
C SER A 84 25.42 1.62 6.30
N VAL A 85 25.51 2.94 6.48
CA VAL A 85 26.71 3.59 7.03
C VAL A 85 26.93 3.20 8.49
N LYS A 86 25.89 3.23 9.32
CA LYS A 86 25.99 2.79 10.72
C LYS A 86 26.08 1.26 10.84
N GLY A 87 25.47 0.52 9.91
CA GLY A 87 25.57 -0.94 9.89
C GLY A 87 27.01 -1.46 9.70
N ARG A 88 27.88 -0.73 8.98
CA ARG A 88 29.27 -1.13 8.70
C ARG A 88 30.10 -1.49 9.94
N PRO A 89 30.32 -0.60 10.92
CA PRO A 89 31.08 -0.93 12.14
C PRO A 89 30.37 -1.98 13.01
N ARG A 90 29.04 -2.09 12.91
CA ARG A 90 28.27 -3.13 13.62
C ARG A 90 28.51 -4.52 13.06
N LEU A 91 28.64 -4.65 11.73
CA LEU A 91 29.04 -5.90 11.08
C LEU A 91 30.44 -6.34 11.51
N GLU A 92 31.38 -5.40 11.59
CA GLU A 92 32.74 -5.65 12.09
C GLU A 92 32.70 -6.14 13.55
N THR A 93 31.86 -5.52 14.39
CA THR A 93 31.67 -5.97 15.78
C THR A 93 31.11 -7.39 15.83
N LEU A 94 30.11 -7.73 15.01
CA LEU A 94 29.57 -9.10 14.95
C LEU A 94 30.55 -10.10 14.37
N ALA A 95 31.52 -9.68 13.56
CA ALA A 95 32.56 -10.57 13.07
C ALA A 95 33.46 -11.10 14.21
N ASP A 96 33.49 -10.44 15.36
CA ASP A 96 34.19 -10.92 16.56
C ASP A 96 33.31 -11.81 17.46
N TRP A 97 32.02 -11.99 17.13
CA TRP A 97 31.14 -12.85 17.89
C TRP A 97 31.40 -14.34 17.61
N PRO A 98 31.14 -15.22 18.59
CA PRO A 98 31.17 -16.68 18.37
C PRO A 98 30.17 -17.10 17.29
N GLU A 99 30.41 -18.26 16.63
CA GLU A 99 29.50 -18.77 15.60
C GLU A 99 28.08 -18.95 16.18
N ASP A 100 27.08 -18.50 15.43
CA ASP A 100 25.67 -18.56 15.86
C ASP A 100 24.78 -18.65 14.61
N PRO A 101 23.85 -19.63 14.52
CA PRO A 101 23.01 -19.80 13.34
C PRO A 101 22.07 -18.61 13.11
N ARG A 102 21.80 -17.78 14.14
CA ARG A 102 21.02 -16.55 13.98
C ARG A 102 21.78 -15.50 13.16
N ILE A 103 23.10 -15.43 13.32
CA ILE A 103 23.96 -14.57 12.49
C ILE A 103 23.97 -15.14 11.06
N ASP A 104 24.16 -16.45 10.90
CA ASP A 104 24.17 -17.10 9.58
C ASP A 104 22.89 -16.83 8.79
N ARG A 105 21.73 -17.05 9.43
CA ARG A 105 20.41 -16.82 8.81
C ARG A 105 20.16 -15.33 8.54
N TRP A 106 20.60 -14.44 9.43
CA TRP A 106 20.52 -13.00 9.19
C TRP A 106 21.37 -12.60 7.99
N VAL A 107 22.63 -13.08 7.89
CA VAL A 107 23.50 -12.83 6.74
C VAL A 107 22.89 -13.36 5.46
N ALA A 108 22.39 -14.59 5.46
CA ALA A 108 21.73 -15.18 4.30
C ALA A 108 20.53 -14.35 3.83
N SER A 109 19.71 -13.85 4.75
CA SER A 109 18.58 -12.98 4.41
C SER A 109 19.01 -11.69 3.69
N GLN A 110 20.21 -11.17 3.96
CA GLN A 110 20.73 -10.00 3.26
C GLN A 110 21.00 -10.33 1.78
N PHE A 111 21.49 -11.53 1.46
CA PHE A 111 21.68 -11.93 0.06
C PHE A 111 20.34 -12.30 -0.61
N VAL A 112 19.39 -12.87 0.12
CA VAL A 112 18.07 -13.21 -0.43
C VAL A 112 17.26 -11.96 -0.79
N ASP A 113 17.27 -10.94 0.07
CA ASP A 113 16.57 -9.67 -0.15
C ASP A 113 17.51 -8.48 0.17
N PRO A 114 18.35 -8.05 -0.80
CA PRO A 114 19.37 -7.04 -0.59
C PRO A 114 18.81 -5.67 -0.14
N PRO A 115 19.06 -5.22 1.11
CA PRO A 115 18.46 -3.97 1.61
C PRO A 115 19.10 -2.71 1.02
N PHE A 116 20.28 -2.83 0.42
CA PHE A 116 21.02 -1.71 -0.16
C PHE A 116 21.64 -2.09 -1.51
N THR A 117 21.07 -1.57 -2.59
CA THR A 117 21.45 -1.90 -3.97
C THR A 117 22.24 -0.81 -4.70
N SER A 118 22.43 0.36 -4.08
CA SER A 118 23.18 1.46 -4.70
C SER A 118 24.69 1.22 -4.69
N THR A 119 25.41 1.79 -5.67
CA THR A 119 26.88 1.71 -5.74
C THR A 119 27.56 2.22 -4.45
N GLY A 120 27.00 3.24 -3.81
CA GLY A 120 27.49 3.80 -2.54
C GLY A 120 27.37 2.83 -1.34
N ALA A 121 26.59 1.75 -1.47
CA ALA A 121 26.44 0.70 -0.47
C ALA A 121 27.44 -0.45 -0.64
N ARG A 122 28.25 -0.50 -1.71
CA ARG A 122 29.29 -1.54 -1.87
C ARG A 122 30.20 -1.73 -0.63
N PRO A 123 30.61 -0.68 0.11
CA PRO A 123 31.40 -0.86 1.34
C PRO A 123 30.71 -1.60 2.48
N TYR A 124 29.37 -1.66 2.49
CA TYR A 124 28.59 -2.50 3.42
C TYR A 124 28.74 -3.97 3.06
N TRP A 125 28.54 -4.33 1.79
CA TRP A 125 28.68 -5.71 1.30
C TRP A 125 30.10 -6.27 1.47
N THR A 126 31.12 -5.42 1.27
CA THR A 126 32.51 -5.78 1.57
C THR A 126 32.71 -6.16 3.03
N ARG A 127 32.04 -5.47 3.97
CA ARG A 127 32.09 -5.74 5.41
C ARG A 127 31.18 -6.87 5.88
N LEU A 128 30.16 -7.22 5.08
CA LEU A 128 29.32 -8.40 5.33
C LEU A 128 30.05 -9.70 4.93
N ALA A 129 30.94 -9.63 3.94
CA ALA A 129 31.64 -10.79 3.39
C ALA A 129 32.39 -11.67 4.41
N PRO A 130 33.07 -11.13 5.45
CA PRO A 130 33.66 -11.95 6.51
C PRO A 130 32.64 -12.82 7.26
N LEU A 131 31.46 -12.29 7.58
CA LEU A 131 30.39 -13.06 8.21
C LEU A 131 29.84 -14.12 7.24
N ALA A 132 29.64 -13.76 5.96
CA ALA A 132 29.19 -14.68 4.93
C ALA A 132 30.12 -15.89 4.73
N ARG A 133 31.44 -15.70 4.87
CA ARG A 133 32.43 -16.78 4.79
C ARG A 133 32.34 -17.78 5.94
N ARG A 134 31.75 -17.40 7.07
CA ARG A 134 31.68 -18.20 8.30
C ARG A 134 30.35 -18.95 8.46
N VAL A 135 29.45 -18.86 7.49
CA VAL A 135 28.16 -19.54 7.52
C VAL A 135 28.36 -21.06 7.64
N ARG A 136 27.75 -21.65 8.67
CA ARG A 136 27.77 -23.09 8.94
C ARG A 136 26.36 -23.69 8.93
N ASP A 137 25.31 -22.88 9.10
CA ASP A 137 23.92 -23.33 8.99
C ASP A 137 23.58 -23.74 7.55
N ALA A 138 23.24 -25.02 7.35
CA ALA A 138 22.99 -25.58 6.02
C ALA A 138 21.81 -24.90 5.31
N GLN A 139 20.78 -24.51 6.06
CA GLN A 139 19.64 -23.76 5.52
C GLN A 139 20.04 -22.35 5.05
N ALA A 140 20.81 -21.62 5.85
CA ALA A 140 21.35 -20.31 5.47
C ALA A 140 22.22 -20.42 4.20
N ALA A 141 23.12 -21.40 4.15
CA ALA A 141 23.97 -21.63 2.98
C ALA A 141 23.18 -21.98 1.72
N SER A 142 22.20 -22.89 1.84
CA SER A 142 21.29 -23.25 0.74
C SER A 142 20.51 -22.02 0.23
N SER A 143 20.03 -21.17 1.13
CA SER A 143 19.30 -19.95 0.79
C SER A 143 20.17 -18.98 -0.03
N MET A 144 21.45 -18.82 0.34
CA MET A 144 22.38 -17.97 -0.39
C MET A 144 22.71 -18.52 -1.79
N LEU A 145 22.89 -19.85 -1.92
CA LEU A 145 23.12 -20.50 -3.21
C LEU A 145 21.89 -20.37 -4.13
N LYS A 146 20.68 -20.51 -3.57
CA LYS A 146 19.43 -20.32 -4.30
C LYS A 146 19.24 -18.87 -4.74
N ALA A 147 19.50 -17.89 -3.86
CA ALA A 147 19.47 -16.47 -4.21
C ALA A 147 20.43 -16.17 -5.35
N ARG A 148 21.66 -16.65 -5.25
CA ARG A 148 22.67 -16.53 -6.31
C ARG A 148 22.22 -17.09 -7.66
N ALA A 149 21.46 -18.18 -7.69
CA ALA A 149 20.94 -18.75 -8.94
C ALA A 149 19.89 -17.85 -9.62
N GLY A 150 19.19 -17.00 -8.85
CA GLY A 150 18.19 -16.07 -9.34
C GLY A 150 18.72 -14.71 -9.83
N TYR A 151 20.00 -14.40 -9.58
CA TYR A 151 20.60 -13.11 -9.98
C TYR A 151 20.79 -12.99 -11.50
N ASP A 152 20.38 -11.86 -12.05
CA ASP A 152 20.64 -11.41 -13.41
C ASP A 152 22.04 -10.80 -13.53
N LYS A 153 22.89 -11.42 -14.35
CA LYS A 153 24.26 -10.94 -14.59
C LYS A 153 24.31 -9.69 -15.46
N GLN A 154 23.20 -9.24 -16.05
CA GLN A 154 23.14 -7.98 -16.78
C GLN A 154 22.95 -6.77 -15.84
N ASP A 155 22.52 -6.99 -14.60
CA ASP A 155 22.45 -5.95 -13.58
C ASP A 155 23.80 -5.85 -12.83
N ASP A 156 24.43 -4.66 -12.87
CA ASP A 156 25.76 -4.41 -12.27
C ASP A 156 25.80 -4.72 -10.76
N PHE A 157 24.69 -4.52 -10.04
CA PHE A 157 24.65 -4.81 -8.61
C PHE A 157 24.49 -6.30 -8.34
N GLU A 158 23.62 -6.97 -9.08
CA GLU A 158 23.43 -8.43 -8.95
C GLU A 158 24.66 -9.20 -9.43
N GLU A 159 25.37 -8.74 -10.47
CA GLU A 159 26.68 -9.26 -10.85
C GLU A 159 27.71 -9.08 -9.72
N PHE A 160 27.72 -7.91 -9.08
CA PHE A 160 28.59 -7.65 -7.93
C PHE A 160 28.29 -8.60 -6.74
N LEU A 161 27.01 -8.80 -6.39
CA LEU A 161 26.61 -9.75 -5.34
C LEU A 161 26.89 -11.20 -5.75
N ALA A 162 26.68 -11.54 -7.02
CA ALA A 162 27.03 -12.84 -7.57
C ALA A 162 28.51 -13.14 -7.33
N GLY A 163 29.38 -12.16 -7.59
CA GLY A 163 30.81 -12.27 -7.30
C GLY A 163 31.14 -12.46 -5.82
N HIS A 164 30.32 -11.95 -4.89
CA HIS A 164 30.46 -12.23 -3.45
C HIS A 164 30.14 -13.68 -3.10
N VAL A 165 29.01 -14.20 -3.58
CA VAL A 165 28.59 -15.59 -3.30
C VAL A 165 29.52 -16.57 -4.02
N ASP A 166 29.94 -16.29 -5.26
CA ASP A 166 30.81 -17.17 -6.04
C ASP A 166 32.17 -17.38 -5.37
N ARG A 167 32.72 -16.34 -4.73
CA ARG A 167 33.97 -16.43 -3.96
C ARG A 167 33.89 -17.34 -2.74
N ILE A 168 32.69 -17.61 -2.22
CA ILE A 168 32.47 -18.41 -1.01
C ILE A 168 31.67 -19.69 -1.29
N ARG A 169 31.34 -19.95 -2.56
CA ARG A 169 30.46 -21.04 -2.99
C ARG A 169 30.88 -22.40 -2.44
N ALA A 170 32.16 -22.73 -2.52
CA ALA A 170 32.68 -24.00 -2.01
C ALA A 170 32.45 -24.17 -0.49
N GLY A 171 32.53 -23.09 0.28
CA GLY A 171 32.21 -23.10 1.71
C GLY A 171 30.71 -23.31 1.96
N LEU A 172 29.85 -22.64 1.19
CA LEU A 172 28.40 -22.80 1.29
C LEU A 172 27.95 -24.22 0.90
N GLU A 173 28.54 -24.80 -0.15
CA GLU A 173 28.24 -26.18 -0.58
C GLU A 173 28.74 -27.23 0.43
N ALA A 174 29.78 -26.90 1.20
CA ALA A 174 30.31 -27.74 2.27
C ALA A 174 29.48 -27.64 3.58
N ALA A 175 28.70 -26.57 3.76
CA ALA A 175 27.81 -26.40 4.91
C ALA A 175 26.60 -27.33 4.78
N LYS A 176 26.73 -28.53 5.35
CA LYS A 176 25.69 -29.56 5.39
C LYS A 176 25.40 -29.95 6.84
N ASP A 177 24.21 -30.46 7.07
CA ASP A 177 23.80 -30.98 8.37
C ASP A 177 24.75 -32.11 8.81
N ALA A 178 25.34 -31.96 9.99
CA ALA A 178 26.11 -33.01 10.64
C ALA A 178 25.19 -34.15 11.09
N GLU A 179 25.65 -35.39 11.12
CA GLU A 179 24.81 -36.50 11.57
C GLU A 179 24.39 -36.35 13.04
N LEU A 180 23.08 -36.30 13.30
CA LEU A 180 22.53 -36.31 14.66
C LEU A 180 22.28 -37.74 15.11
N HIS A 181 22.67 -38.06 16.35
CA HIS A 181 22.37 -39.36 16.94
C HIS A 181 20.86 -39.49 17.17
N ALA A 182 20.31 -40.70 17.03
CA ALA A 182 18.87 -40.95 17.21
C ALA A 182 18.35 -40.51 18.60
N ASP A 183 19.19 -40.61 19.63
CA ASP A 183 18.86 -40.15 20.98
C ASP A 183 18.77 -38.62 21.08
N ASP A 184 19.61 -37.90 20.34
CA ASP A 184 19.59 -36.43 20.29
C ASP A 184 18.32 -35.93 19.59
N VAL A 185 17.90 -36.62 18.52
CA VAL A 185 16.61 -36.36 17.84
C VAL A 185 15.42 -36.55 18.79
N LYS A 186 15.42 -37.61 19.59
CA LYS A 186 14.36 -37.85 20.60
C LYS A 186 14.35 -36.77 21.67
N VAL A 187 15.52 -36.34 22.15
CA VAL A 187 15.63 -35.25 23.13
C VAL A 187 15.10 -33.93 22.55
N LEU A 188 15.41 -33.62 21.29
CA LEU A 188 14.90 -32.44 20.60
C LEU A 188 13.37 -32.49 20.44
N ALA A 189 12.80 -33.65 20.14
CA ALA A 189 11.34 -33.81 20.08
C ALA A 189 10.65 -33.59 21.44
N GLY A 190 11.26 -34.08 22.54
CA GLY A 190 10.77 -33.79 23.90
C GLY A 190 10.90 -32.31 24.29
N PHE A 191 11.91 -31.63 23.76
CA PHE A 191 12.10 -30.20 23.95
C PHE A 191 11.06 -29.37 23.20
N ASP A 192 10.64 -29.78 22.00
CA ASP A 192 9.56 -29.12 21.27
C ASP A 192 8.24 -29.14 22.06
N ALA A 193 7.96 -30.23 22.78
CA ALA A 193 6.81 -30.30 23.69
C ALA A 193 6.95 -29.33 24.87
N ALA A 194 8.15 -29.22 25.48
CA ALA A 194 8.41 -28.27 26.57
C ALA A 194 8.37 -26.80 26.10
N LEU A 195 8.79 -26.51 24.87
CA LEU A 195 8.64 -25.19 24.25
C LEU A 195 7.15 -24.82 24.05
N GLN A 196 6.29 -25.80 23.75
CA GLN A 196 4.84 -25.63 23.59
C GLN A 196 4.14 -25.42 24.94
N GLU A 197 4.52 -26.13 26.01
CA GLU A 197 3.91 -26.00 27.35
C GLU A 197 4.34 -24.74 28.11
N ALA A 198 5.52 -24.17 27.80
CA ALA A 198 6.08 -23.01 28.49
C ALA A 198 5.94 -21.68 27.72
N ALA A 199 5.29 -21.67 26.57
CA ALA A 199 4.72 -20.44 26.04
C ALA A 199 3.58 -20.02 26.97
N PRO A 200 3.35 -18.71 27.23
CA PRO A 200 1.99 -18.32 27.65
C PRO A 200 1.06 -18.99 26.63
N PRO A 201 -0.06 -19.59 27.08
CA PRO A 201 -0.90 -20.37 26.20
C PRO A 201 -1.12 -19.52 24.96
N LYS A 202 -0.67 -20.02 23.80
CA LYS A 202 -1.06 -19.44 22.52
C LYS A 202 -2.58 -19.32 22.67
N PRO A 203 -3.17 -18.12 22.60
CA PRO A 203 -4.60 -18.01 22.81
C PRO A 203 -5.20 -19.04 21.87
N ARG A 204 -6.13 -19.82 22.40
CA ARG A 204 -6.80 -20.92 21.70
C ARG A 204 -7.51 -20.44 20.41
N ASN A 205 -7.37 -19.14 20.09
CA ASN A 205 -8.07 -18.30 19.14
C ASN A 205 -7.16 -17.71 18.03
N ALA A 206 -5.84 -17.96 17.96
CA ALA A 206 -5.00 -17.35 16.90
C ALA A 206 -5.29 -17.94 15.50
N ALA A 207 -5.48 -19.27 15.43
CA ALA A 207 -5.98 -19.93 14.23
C ALA A 207 -7.42 -19.51 13.91
N ASP A 208 -8.24 -19.25 14.95
CA ASP A 208 -9.60 -18.75 14.79
C ASP A 208 -9.63 -17.32 14.26
N ALA A 209 -8.74 -16.43 14.71
CA ALA A 209 -8.65 -15.04 14.24
C ALA A 209 -8.23 -14.97 12.77
N GLU A 210 -7.28 -15.79 12.34
CA GLU A 210 -6.87 -15.87 10.94
C GLU A 210 -7.97 -16.46 10.05
N ALA A 211 -8.68 -17.50 10.53
CA ALA A 211 -9.84 -18.06 9.84
C ALA A 211 -11.02 -17.08 9.74
N LEU A 212 -11.32 -16.35 10.82
CA LEU A 212 -12.33 -15.29 10.84
C LEU A 212 -11.93 -14.10 9.95
N LEU A 213 -10.66 -13.74 9.93
CA LEU A 213 -10.14 -12.74 9.00
C LEU A 213 -10.33 -13.21 7.55
N ALA A 214 -9.98 -14.45 7.23
CA ALA A 214 -10.21 -15.02 5.90
C ALA A 214 -11.70 -15.03 5.54
N GLN A 215 -12.60 -15.30 6.49
CA GLN A 215 -14.05 -15.23 6.29
C GLN A 215 -14.50 -13.79 5.96
N VAL A 216 -14.05 -12.80 6.73
CA VAL A 216 -14.34 -11.37 6.47
C VAL A 216 -13.80 -10.95 5.10
N LEU A 217 -12.61 -11.37 4.71
CA LEU A 217 -12.04 -11.03 3.39
C LEU A 217 -12.70 -11.82 2.26
N ALA A 218 -13.29 -12.99 2.54
CA ALA A 218 -14.08 -13.74 1.59
C ALA A 218 -15.42 -13.03 1.28
N LYS A 219 -16.06 -12.45 2.31
CA LYS A 219 -17.32 -11.68 2.25
C LYS A 219 -17.18 -10.33 2.97
N PRO A 220 -16.57 -9.31 2.33
CA PRO A 220 -16.26 -8.02 2.95
C PRO A 220 -17.47 -7.28 3.52
N GLU A 221 -18.67 -7.54 3.04
CA GLU A 221 -19.91 -6.91 3.46
C GLU A 221 -20.52 -7.49 4.75
N ASP A 222 -20.03 -8.62 5.24
CA ASP A 222 -20.59 -9.36 6.38
C ASP A 222 -20.21 -8.71 7.73
N ASP A 223 -21.10 -7.86 8.26
CA ASP A 223 -20.90 -7.16 9.53
C ASP A 223 -20.95 -8.10 10.74
N GLU A 224 -21.63 -9.25 10.65
CA GLU A 224 -21.67 -10.24 11.72
C GLU A 224 -20.32 -10.94 11.84
N ALA A 225 -19.73 -11.37 10.72
CA ALA A 225 -18.39 -11.94 10.70
C ALA A 225 -17.33 -10.93 11.20
N ARG A 226 -17.50 -9.64 10.89
CA ARG A 226 -16.64 -8.57 11.41
C ARG A 226 -16.78 -8.40 12.91
N ALA A 227 -17.99 -8.45 13.45
CA ALA A 227 -18.23 -8.35 14.90
C ALA A 227 -17.57 -9.51 15.66
N VAL A 228 -17.72 -10.75 15.16
CA VAL A 228 -17.06 -11.93 15.76
C VAL A 228 -15.53 -11.80 15.71
N LEU A 229 -14.98 -11.35 14.58
CA LEU A 229 -13.54 -11.06 14.47
C LEU A 229 -13.11 -9.96 15.45
N ALA A 230 -13.95 -8.93 15.66
CA ALA A 230 -13.65 -7.84 16.58
C ALA A 230 -13.48 -8.33 18.02
N ASP A 231 -14.40 -9.16 18.50
CA ASP A 231 -14.37 -9.72 19.84
C ASP A 231 -13.09 -10.55 20.07
N VAL A 232 -12.77 -11.44 19.12
CA VAL A 232 -11.55 -12.25 19.18
C VAL A 232 -10.28 -11.39 19.16
N LEU A 233 -10.23 -10.35 18.33
CA LEU A 233 -9.08 -9.45 18.26
C LEU A 233 -8.96 -8.55 19.49
N LEU A 234 -10.08 -8.15 20.11
CA LEU A 234 -10.11 -7.40 21.36
C LEU A 234 -9.54 -8.21 22.52
N GLU A 235 -9.92 -9.50 22.64
CA GLU A 235 -9.34 -10.41 23.62
C GLU A 235 -7.83 -10.59 23.46
N GLN A 236 -7.34 -10.50 22.22
CA GLN A 236 -5.91 -10.58 21.89
C GLN A 236 -5.17 -9.25 22.05
N GLY A 237 -5.88 -8.16 22.38
CA GLY A 237 -5.31 -6.82 22.46
C GLY A 237 -4.90 -6.23 21.11
N HIS A 238 -5.36 -6.80 20.00
CA HIS A 238 -5.02 -6.34 18.66
C HIS A 238 -5.85 -5.09 18.30
N PRO A 239 -5.22 -3.99 17.83
CA PRO A 239 -5.87 -2.69 17.64
C PRO A 239 -7.03 -2.70 16.63
N ARG A 240 -7.00 -3.62 15.66
CA ARG A 240 -8.11 -3.81 14.71
C ARG A 240 -9.43 -4.20 15.41
N GLY A 241 -9.39 -4.96 16.50
CA GLY A 241 -10.61 -5.37 17.21
C GLY A 241 -11.40 -4.17 17.71
N GLU A 242 -10.71 -3.25 18.40
CA GLU A 242 -11.30 -2.00 18.88
C GLU A 242 -11.76 -1.10 17.73
N LEU A 243 -10.99 -1.02 16.64
CA LEU A 243 -11.37 -0.25 15.46
C LEU A 243 -12.64 -0.78 14.79
N ILE A 244 -12.77 -2.10 14.61
CA ILE A 244 -13.98 -2.72 14.05
C ILE A 244 -15.18 -2.37 14.93
N ALA A 245 -15.08 -2.59 16.25
CA ALA A 245 -16.18 -2.34 17.19
C ALA A 245 -16.65 -0.87 17.14
N LEU A 246 -15.72 0.09 17.18
CA LEU A 246 -16.05 1.52 17.08
C LEU A 246 -16.72 1.87 15.75
N GLN A 247 -16.22 1.34 14.62
CA GLN A 247 -16.75 1.68 13.31
C GLN A 247 -18.08 0.98 12.98
N LEU A 248 -18.34 -0.20 13.53
CA LEU A 248 -19.66 -0.83 13.47
C LEU A 248 -20.68 -0.07 14.32
N GLU A 249 -20.29 0.40 15.50
CA GLU A 249 -21.15 1.21 16.35
C GLU A 249 -21.47 2.58 15.71
N ALA A 250 -20.48 3.18 15.02
CA ALA A 250 -20.65 4.41 14.25
C ALA A 250 -21.72 4.31 13.15
N ALA A 251 -21.95 3.11 12.60
CA ALA A 251 -22.98 2.86 11.61
C ALA A 251 -24.40 2.82 12.22
N ARG A 252 -24.50 2.56 13.53
CA ARG A 252 -25.78 2.47 14.25
C ARG A 252 -26.14 3.78 14.96
N ARG A 253 -25.13 4.48 15.48
CA ARG A 253 -25.30 5.77 16.16
C ARG A 253 -24.10 6.69 15.93
N PRO A 254 -24.27 8.02 16.06
CA PRO A 254 -23.14 8.92 16.13
C PRO A 254 -22.20 8.56 17.29
N LEU A 255 -20.90 8.47 17.01
CA LEU A 255 -19.88 8.31 18.05
C LEU A 255 -19.81 9.55 18.93
N THR A 256 -19.52 9.35 20.21
CA THR A 256 -19.19 10.41 21.16
C THR A 256 -17.83 11.04 20.81
N ALA A 257 -17.55 12.24 21.35
CA ALA A 257 -16.26 12.90 21.12
C ALA A 257 -15.07 12.07 21.62
N ALA A 258 -15.24 11.32 22.73
CA ALA A 258 -14.21 10.43 23.27
C ALA A 258 -13.95 9.24 22.33
N GLU A 259 -15.00 8.60 21.82
CA GLU A 259 -14.91 7.48 20.87
C GLU A 259 -14.24 7.92 19.56
N ARG A 260 -14.61 9.07 18.98
CA ARG A 260 -13.93 9.60 17.78
C ARG A 260 -12.46 9.88 18.02
N LYS A 261 -12.12 10.45 19.18
CA LYS A 261 -10.71 10.69 19.55
C LYS A 261 -9.95 9.37 19.67
N ARG A 262 -10.59 8.33 20.21
CA ARG A 262 -10.00 6.99 20.34
C ARG A 262 -9.80 6.32 18.99
N GLU A 263 -10.80 6.36 18.11
CA GLU A 263 -10.70 5.88 16.72
C GLU A 263 -9.51 6.54 15.99
N GLN A 264 -9.43 7.87 16.02
CA GLN A 264 -8.32 8.60 15.40
C GLN A 264 -6.96 8.24 16.01
N ALA A 265 -6.90 8.01 17.33
CA ALA A 265 -5.67 7.58 17.98
C ALA A 265 -5.21 6.21 17.48
N ILE A 266 -6.13 5.24 17.35
CA ILE A 266 -5.85 3.90 16.82
C ILE A 266 -5.33 3.99 15.38
N LEU A 267 -6.03 4.71 14.50
CA LEU A 267 -5.63 4.87 13.10
C LEU A 267 -4.24 5.51 12.96
N LYS A 268 -3.89 6.44 13.86
CA LYS A 268 -2.59 7.09 13.87
C LYS A 268 -1.48 6.18 14.41
N SER A 269 -1.71 5.45 15.50
CA SER A 269 -0.67 4.66 16.16
C SER A 269 -0.47 3.27 15.57
N ALA A 270 -1.54 2.65 15.04
CA ALA A 270 -1.54 1.26 14.58
C ALA A 270 -1.58 1.10 13.05
N ARG A 271 -1.40 2.18 12.27
CA ARG A 271 -1.47 2.15 10.79
C ARG A 271 -0.73 0.95 10.17
N LYS A 272 0.54 0.76 10.57
CA LYS A 272 1.39 -0.29 10.01
C LYS A 272 0.87 -1.69 10.30
N GLU A 273 0.34 -1.91 11.50
CA GLU A 273 -0.26 -3.18 11.91
C GLU A 273 -1.62 -3.42 11.20
N LEU A 274 -2.39 -2.36 10.98
CA LEU A 274 -3.68 -2.43 10.27
C LEU A 274 -3.54 -2.62 8.76
N LEU A 275 -2.49 -2.10 8.14
CA LEU A 275 -2.25 -2.22 6.69
C LEU A 275 -1.37 -3.41 6.33
N GLY A 276 -0.53 -3.87 7.26
CA GLY A 276 0.41 -4.95 7.01
C GLY A 276 1.31 -4.62 5.79
N PRO A 277 1.47 -5.55 4.84
CA PRO A 277 2.29 -5.32 3.64
C PRO A 277 1.85 -4.14 2.77
N LEU A 278 0.58 -3.71 2.83
CA LEU A 278 0.07 -2.61 2.01
C LEU A 278 0.61 -1.25 2.47
N ASP A 279 1.10 -1.12 3.72
CA ASP A 279 1.54 0.15 4.31
C ASP A 279 2.60 0.88 3.46
N GLU A 280 3.49 0.11 2.83
CA GLU A 280 4.59 0.62 2.03
C GLU A 280 4.16 1.08 0.63
N ALA A 281 3.09 0.51 0.08
CA ALA A 281 2.54 0.87 -1.24
C ALA A 281 1.63 2.11 -1.19
N LEU A 282 1.09 2.45 -0.02
CA LEU A 282 0.00 3.42 0.13
C LEU A 282 0.43 4.79 0.67
N LYS A 283 -0.19 5.85 0.17
CA LYS A 283 -0.09 7.20 0.75
C LYS A 283 -0.68 7.23 2.17
N PRO A 284 -0.32 8.24 3.00
CA PRO A 284 -0.78 8.31 4.40
C PRO A 284 -2.29 8.50 4.57
N ASP A 285 -2.95 9.12 3.60
CA ASP A 285 -4.37 9.50 3.57
C ASP A 285 -5.30 8.33 3.21
N CYS A 286 -5.17 7.22 3.95
CA CYS A 286 -6.06 6.07 3.83
C CYS A 286 -7.34 6.27 4.65
N VAL A 287 -8.47 5.77 4.14
CA VAL A 287 -9.74 5.73 4.89
C VAL A 287 -10.04 4.30 5.28
N PHE A 288 -10.38 4.12 6.56
CA PHE A 288 -10.83 2.85 7.11
C PHE A 288 -12.33 2.87 7.35
N THR A 289 -12.99 1.77 7.00
CA THR A 289 -14.42 1.57 7.22
C THR A 289 -14.64 0.16 7.75
N ARG A 290 -15.44 0.04 8.81
CA ARG A 290 -15.71 -1.22 9.51
C ARG A 290 -14.43 -1.99 9.89
N GLY A 291 -13.36 -1.26 10.23
CA GLY A 291 -12.06 -1.77 10.68
C GLY A 291 -11.06 -2.18 9.60
N PHE A 292 -11.34 -1.90 8.33
CA PHE A 292 -10.49 -2.29 7.21
C PHE A 292 -10.30 -1.14 6.22
N LEU A 293 -9.25 -1.22 5.41
CA LEU A 293 -8.97 -0.25 4.36
C LEU A 293 -10.12 -0.25 3.35
N SER A 294 -10.74 0.91 3.14
CA SER A 294 -11.84 1.12 2.19
C SER A 294 -11.43 2.06 1.07
N HIS A 295 -10.71 3.15 1.36
CA HIS A 295 -10.19 4.06 0.34
C HIS A 295 -8.68 4.15 0.45
N ALA A 296 -8.01 4.01 -0.69
CA ALA A 296 -6.57 3.92 -0.77
C ALA A 296 -6.04 4.70 -1.97
N ALA A 297 -4.88 5.35 -1.80
CA ALA A 297 -4.13 5.93 -2.89
C ALA A 297 -2.72 5.34 -2.93
N LEU A 298 -2.29 4.87 -4.10
CA LEU A 298 -0.96 4.35 -4.32
C LEU A 298 0.08 5.48 -4.26
N LYS A 299 1.23 5.22 -3.63
CA LYS A 299 2.39 6.09 -3.72
C LYS A 299 2.80 6.24 -5.18
N GLN A 300 3.19 7.44 -5.56
CA GLN A 300 3.56 7.78 -6.94
C GLN A 300 5.06 8.09 -7.01
N GLY A 301 5.69 7.79 -8.15
CA GLY A 301 7.08 8.15 -8.44
C GLY A 301 7.82 7.07 -9.23
N ASN A 302 8.94 7.45 -9.84
CA ASN A 302 9.72 6.58 -10.72
C ASN A 302 10.76 5.73 -9.97
N ALA A 303 10.74 5.73 -8.64
CA ALA A 303 11.69 4.97 -7.84
C ALA A 303 11.35 3.48 -7.89
N ARG A 304 12.33 2.64 -8.25
CA ARG A 304 12.17 1.16 -8.24
C ARG A 304 11.60 0.63 -6.92
N ALA A 305 11.96 1.26 -5.79
CA ALA A 305 11.43 0.88 -4.48
C ALA A 305 9.90 1.09 -4.36
N THR A 306 9.36 2.17 -4.91
CA THR A 306 7.91 2.42 -4.91
C THR A 306 7.18 1.38 -5.76
N GLN A 307 7.71 1.09 -6.95
CA GLN A 307 7.14 0.10 -7.84
C GLN A 307 7.19 -1.31 -7.22
N SER A 308 8.34 -1.70 -6.66
CA SER A 308 8.49 -2.98 -5.97
C SER A 308 7.55 -3.14 -4.77
N ALA A 309 7.31 -2.06 -4.01
CA ALA A 309 6.36 -2.09 -2.90
C ALA A 309 4.92 -2.34 -3.38
N ILE A 310 4.51 -1.76 -4.52
CA ILE A 310 3.21 -2.02 -5.14
C ILE A 310 3.13 -3.47 -5.62
N GLU A 311 4.13 -3.93 -6.37
CA GLU A 311 4.20 -5.30 -6.92
C GLU A 311 4.11 -6.37 -5.83
N LYS A 312 4.78 -6.18 -4.69
CA LYS A 312 4.73 -7.10 -3.53
C LYS A 312 3.33 -7.24 -2.91
N THR A 313 2.41 -6.34 -3.21
CA THR A 313 1.05 -6.36 -2.66
C THR A 313 0.01 -6.94 -3.62
N ILE A 314 0.37 -7.27 -4.86
CA ILE A 314 -0.54 -7.87 -5.84
C ILE A 314 -1.13 -9.17 -5.27
N GLY A 315 -2.44 -9.35 -5.39
CA GLY A 315 -3.16 -10.52 -4.87
C GLY A 315 -3.27 -10.61 -3.35
N HIS A 316 -2.78 -9.62 -2.60
CA HIS A 316 -2.82 -9.67 -1.14
C HIS A 316 -4.28 -9.58 -0.61
N PRO A 317 -4.74 -10.48 0.29
CA PRO A 317 -6.13 -10.56 0.74
C PRO A 317 -6.74 -9.27 1.29
N LEU A 318 -5.93 -8.39 1.91
CA LEU A 318 -6.41 -7.11 2.46
C LEU A 318 -6.96 -6.14 1.40
N TRP A 319 -6.65 -6.35 0.11
CA TRP A 319 -7.27 -5.60 -0.98
C TRP A 319 -8.78 -5.87 -1.12
N ALA A 320 -9.28 -6.98 -0.58
CA ALA A 320 -10.67 -7.39 -0.74
C ALA A 320 -11.70 -6.40 -0.18
N THR A 321 -11.31 -5.56 0.78
CA THR A 321 -12.18 -4.55 1.39
C THR A 321 -12.08 -3.17 0.73
N VAL A 322 -11.18 -2.98 -0.23
CA VAL A 322 -10.97 -1.67 -0.86
C VAL A 322 -12.10 -1.39 -1.85
N GLU A 323 -12.82 -0.30 -1.60
CA GLU A 323 -13.95 0.19 -2.37
C GLU A 323 -13.52 1.29 -3.36
N HIS A 324 -12.48 2.05 -3.01
CA HIS A 324 -11.89 3.08 -3.87
C HIS A 324 -10.37 2.95 -3.94
N LEU A 325 -9.84 2.93 -5.16
CA LEU A 325 -8.39 2.95 -5.40
C LEU A 325 -8.01 4.10 -6.33
N GLU A 326 -7.00 4.86 -5.93
CA GLU A 326 -6.42 5.94 -6.72
C GLU A 326 -4.93 5.72 -7.01
N GLY A 327 -4.52 5.96 -8.25
CA GLY A 327 -3.13 6.16 -8.63
C GLY A 327 -2.64 5.19 -9.70
N ARG A 328 -1.54 5.58 -10.36
CA ARG A 328 -0.89 4.78 -11.39
C ARG A 328 -0.15 3.59 -10.80
N GLY A 329 0.15 2.60 -11.64
CA GLY A 329 0.75 1.32 -11.28
C GLY A 329 -0.25 0.32 -10.69
N ASP A 330 -1.55 0.58 -10.81
CA ASP A 330 -2.61 -0.23 -10.21
C ASP A 330 -3.07 -1.40 -11.08
N TYR A 331 -2.58 -1.54 -12.32
CA TYR A 331 -3.13 -2.50 -13.30
C TYR A 331 -3.30 -3.91 -12.72
N ASP A 332 -2.22 -4.50 -12.19
CA ASP A 332 -2.24 -5.86 -11.66
C ASP A 332 -3.02 -5.99 -10.35
N ILE A 333 -3.12 -4.91 -9.56
CA ILE A 333 -3.92 -4.90 -8.32
C ILE A 333 -5.41 -4.87 -8.69
N THR A 334 -5.82 -3.88 -9.50
CA THR A 334 -7.20 -3.61 -9.88
C THR A 334 -7.83 -4.76 -10.66
N THR A 335 -7.04 -5.48 -11.47
CA THR A 335 -7.52 -6.62 -12.26
C THR A 335 -7.49 -7.95 -11.50
N ASP A 336 -6.87 -8.00 -10.32
CA ASP A 336 -6.82 -9.21 -9.51
C ASP A 336 -8.20 -9.57 -8.92
N PRO A 337 -8.61 -10.85 -8.93
CA PRO A 337 -9.88 -11.31 -8.34
C PRO A 337 -10.07 -10.98 -6.86
N VAL A 338 -9.01 -10.64 -6.12
CA VAL A 338 -9.08 -10.21 -4.73
C VAL A 338 -9.87 -8.92 -4.57
N MET A 339 -9.91 -8.03 -5.57
CA MET A 339 -10.57 -6.69 -5.53
C MET A 339 -12.11 -6.77 -5.56
N LYS A 340 -12.71 -7.54 -4.66
CA LYS A 340 -14.14 -7.85 -4.63
C LYS A 340 -15.03 -6.65 -4.31
N SER A 341 -14.53 -5.70 -3.52
CA SER A 341 -15.31 -4.54 -3.06
C SER A 341 -15.14 -3.31 -3.93
N LEU A 342 -14.26 -3.35 -4.94
CA LEU A 342 -13.90 -2.18 -5.73
C LEU A 342 -15.11 -1.63 -6.51
N ARG A 343 -15.43 -0.36 -6.25
CA ARG A 343 -16.54 0.39 -6.87
C ARG A 343 -16.09 1.69 -7.50
N SER A 344 -14.94 2.21 -7.11
CA SER A 344 -14.45 3.49 -7.60
C SER A 344 -12.96 3.45 -7.94
N LEU A 345 -12.62 4.03 -9.09
CA LEU A 345 -11.24 4.19 -9.54
C LEU A 345 -10.94 5.63 -9.91
N ALA A 346 -9.72 6.07 -9.61
CA ALA A 346 -9.21 7.36 -10.06
C ALA A 346 -7.75 7.24 -10.51
N ASN A 347 -7.40 7.90 -11.62
CA ASN A 347 -6.03 7.94 -12.13
C ASN A 347 -5.39 6.55 -12.35
N THR A 348 -6.20 5.57 -12.77
CA THR A 348 -5.82 4.17 -13.03
C THR A 348 -5.06 4.02 -14.34
N ASP A 349 -4.16 3.03 -14.41
CA ASP A 349 -3.50 2.56 -15.63
C ASP A 349 -4.27 1.42 -16.32
N VAL A 350 -5.39 0.96 -15.76
CA VAL A 350 -6.25 -0.05 -16.39
C VAL A 350 -6.87 0.51 -17.67
N GLY A 351 -6.67 -0.21 -18.77
CA GLY A 351 -7.19 0.18 -20.07
C GLY A 351 -8.72 0.23 -20.11
N LEU A 352 -9.27 1.19 -20.85
CA LEU A 352 -10.72 1.49 -20.90
C LEU A 352 -11.59 0.26 -21.23
N ARG A 353 -11.13 -0.64 -22.12
CA ARG A 353 -11.87 -1.86 -22.48
C ARG A 353 -11.95 -2.89 -21.35
N ALA A 354 -10.97 -2.92 -20.44
CA ALA A 354 -11.02 -3.76 -19.26
C ALA A 354 -11.95 -3.14 -18.21
N LEU A 355 -11.82 -1.82 -17.96
CA LEU A 355 -12.72 -1.05 -17.09
C LEU A 355 -14.19 -1.22 -17.49
N ALA A 356 -14.48 -1.17 -18.80
CA ALA A 356 -15.82 -1.33 -19.36
C ALA A 356 -16.50 -2.66 -18.98
N LYS A 357 -15.72 -3.69 -18.65
CA LYS A 357 -16.24 -5.03 -18.29
C LYS A 357 -16.40 -5.21 -16.77
N MET A 358 -15.98 -4.25 -15.95
CA MET A 358 -16.04 -4.37 -14.49
C MET A 358 -17.50 -4.21 -14.02
N PRO A 359 -18.12 -5.24 -13.42
CA PRO A 359 -19.55 -5.23 -13.16
C PRO A 359 -19.95 -4.34 -11.98
N ARG A 360 -19.02 -4.01 -11.09
CA ARG A 360 -19.26 -3.25 -9.86
C ARG A 360 -18.71 -1.82 -9.89
N LEU A 361 -18.08 -1.40 -10.99
CA LEU A 361 -17.50 -0.06 -11.10
C LEU A 361 -18.63 0.97 -11.24
N GLU A 362 -18.80 1.80 -10.21
CA GLU A 362 -19.85 2.81 -10.07
C GLU A 362 -19.32 4.23 -10.36
N SER A 363 -18.03 4.47 -10.08
CA SER A 363 -17.38 5.77 -10.23
C SER A 363 -16.00 5.65 -10.88
N LEU A 364 -15.74 6.48 -11.90
CA LEU A 364 -14.47 6.45 -12.61
C LEU A 364 -13.97 7.87 -12.91
N LEU A 365 -12.73 8.15 -12.51
CA LEU A 365 -11.97 9.32 -12.90
C LEU A 365 -10.76 8.92 -13.75
N VAL A 366 -10.76 9.30 -15.02
CA VAL A 366 -9.63 9.07 -15.94
C VAL A 366 -8.96 10.38 -16.29
N ARG A 367 -7.64 10.44 -16.07
CA ARG A 367 -6.80 11.53 -16.57
C ARG A 367 -6.19 11.17 -17.91
N GLY A 368 -6.06 12.18 -18.77
CA GLY A 368 -5.55 12.03 -20.13
C GLY A 368 -6.67 11.74 -21.13
N ALA A 369 -6.56 12.34 -22.32
CA ALA A 369 -7.52 12.11 -23.39
C ALA A 369 -7.40 10.66 -23.87
N VAL A 370 -8.53 9.95 -23.90
CA VAL A 370 -8.61 8.58 -24.41
C VAL A 370 -9.54 8.54 -25.60
N ASP A 371 -8.97 8.18 -26.74
CA ASP A 371 -9.63 8.20 -28.04
C ASP A 371 -10.67 7.06 -28.24
N ALA A 372 -10.96 6.29 -27.19
CA ALA A 372 -11.87 5.14 -27.25
C ALA A 372 -13.22 5.39 -26.55
N TRP A 373 -13.43 6.54 -25.91
CA TRP A 373 -14.66 6.83 -25.16
C TRP A 373 -15.94 6.76 -26.02
N THR A 374 -15.89 7.29 -27.24
CA THR A 374 -17.04 7.27 -28.15
C THR A 374 -17.39 5.86 -28.60
N GLU A 375 -16.40 5.01 -28.87
CA GLU A 375 -16.63 3.60 -29.24
C GLU A 375 -17.22 2.82 -28.06
N VAL A 376 -16.59 2.92 -26.88
CA VAL A 376 -17.03 2.20 -25.68
C VAL A 376 -18.40 2.71 -25.20
N GLY A 377 -18.68 4.01 -25.34
CA GLY A 377 -19.96 4.60 -24.96
C GLY A 377 -21.14 4.12 -25.81
N LYS A 378 -20.89 3.69 -27.06
CA LYS A 378 -21.90 3.10 -27.95
C LYS A 378 -22.31 1.68 -27.54
N ASP A 379 -21.44 0.95 -26.86
CA ASP A 379 -21.74 -0.38 -26.34
C ASP A 379 -22.63 -0.28 -25.09
N THR A 380 -23.88 -0.74 -25.20
CA THR A 380 -24.84 -0.71 -24.10
C THR A 380 -24.50 -1.69 -22.97
N SER A 381 -23.66 -2.69 -23.24
CA SER A 381 -23.20 -3.67 -22.24
C SER A 381 -21.99 -3.16 -21.45
N ALA A 382 -21.25 -2.18 -21.98
CA ALA A 382 -20.14 -1.55 -21.27
C ALA A 382 -20.63 -0.82 -20.02
N PHE A 383 -19.83 -0.89 -18.95
CA PHE A 383 -20.05 -0.16 -17.70
C PHE A 383 -21.46 -0.35 -17.13
N PRO A 384 -21.84 -1.58 -16.74
CA PRO A 384 -23.22 -1.88 -16.32
C PRO A 384 -23.68 -1.05 -15.10
N SER A 385 -22.75 -0.76 -14.18
CA SER A 385 -23.03 -0.09 -12.91
C SER A 385 -22.51 1.34 -12.82
N LEU A 386 -21.83 1.86 -13.85
CA LEU A 386 -21.22 3.19 -13.79
C LEU A 386 -22.32 4.27 -13.72
N ARG A 387 -22.17 5.21 -12.79
CA ARG A 387 -23.06 6.34 -12.55
C ARG A 387 -22.33 7.67 -12.46
N HIS A 388 -21.06 7.64 -12.03
CA HIS A 388 -20.22 8.83 -11.92
C HIS A 388 -19.02 8.71 -12.86
N LEU A 389 -18.83 9.71 -13.72
CA LEU A 389 -17.75 9.70 -14.69
C LEU A 389 -17.09 11.07 -14.77
N ASP A 390 -15.78 11.11 -14.53
CA ASP A 390 -14.91 12.26 -14.79
C ASP A 390 -13.85 11.85 -15.80
N LEU A 391 -13.89 12.44 -16.97
CA LEU A 391 -13.03 12.04 -18.08
C LEU A 391 -12.50 13.25 -18.83
N PHE A 392 -11.54 12.98 -19.69
CA PHE A 392 -10.88 13.99 -20.50
C PHE A 392 -11.12 13.71 -21.99
N LEU A 393 -11.54 14.73 -22.74
CA LEU A 393 -11.79 14.67 -24.19
C LEU A 393 -11.10 15.84 -24.91
N PHE A 394 -10.81 15.62 -26.19
CA PHE A 394 -10.57 16.73 -27.10
C PHE A 394 -11.90 17.38 -27.50
N LEU A 395 -11.86 18.69 -27.74
CA LEU A 395 -13.06 19.50 -28.01
C LEU A 395 -13.92 18.92 -29.15
N GLY A 396 -13.30 18.47 -30.24
CA GLY A 396 -14.01 17.92 -31.41
C GLY A 396 -14.79 16.62 -31.15
N TRP A 397 -14.59 15.98 -30.00
CA TRP A 397 -15.14 14.67 -29.67
C TRP A 397 -16.29 14.75 -28.68
N VAL A 398 -16.50 15.93 -28.08
CA VAL A 398 -17.47 16.13 -27.01
C VAL A 398 -18.89 15.81 -27.49
N SER A 399 -19.32 16.36 -28.63
CA SER A 399 -20.67 16.13 -29.16
C SER A 399 -20.95 14.64 -29.43
N ASP A 400 -20.01 13.94 -30.06
CA ASP A 400 -20.14 12.52 -30.39
C ASP A 400 -20.22 11.66 -29.14
N PHE A 401 -19.43 11.98 -28.11
CA PHE A 401 -19.50 11.30 -26.83
C PHE A 401 -20.82 11.56 -26.09
N LEU A 402 -21.29 12.82 -26.07
CA LEU A 402 -22.55 13.20 -25.43
C LEU A 402 -23.77 12.49 -26.04
N ALA A 403 -23.69 12.12 -27.32
CA ALA A 403 -24.74 11.38 -28.02
C ALA A 403 -24.76 9.86 -27.70
N THR A 404 -23.79 9.36 -26.93
CA THR A 404 -23.71 7.92 -26.64
C THR A 404 -24.75 7.44 -25.61
N PRO A 405 -25.22 6.18 -25.70
CA PRO A 405 -26.08 5.57 -24.68
C PRO A 405 -25.52 5.63 -23.26
N LEU A 406 -24.19 5.53 -23.09
CA LEU A 406 -23.53 5.59 -21.78
C LEU A 406 -23.91 6.86 -21.00
N VAL A 407 -23.92 8.02 -21.66
CA VAL A 407 -24.19 9.32 -21.02
C VAL A 407 -25.58 9.36 -20.39
N SER A 408 -26.57 8.71 -21.00
CA SER A 408 -27.95 8.70 -20.48
C SER A 408 -28.13 7.97 -19.14
N ARG A 409 -27.13 7.19 -18.72
CA ARG A 409 -27.12 6.43 -17.45
C ARG A 409 -26.35 7.13 -16.33
N MET A 410 -25.70 8.27 -16.61
CA MET A 410 -24.88 8.96 -15.63
C MET A 410 -25.76 9.77 -14.67
N GLU A 411 -25.47 9.63 -13.37
CA GLU A 411 -25.98 10.53 -12.33
C GLU A 411 -25.09 11.76 -12.20
N ARG A 412 -23.79 11.60 -12.48
CA ARG A 412 -22.84 12.71 -12.57
C ARG A 412 -21.87 12.51 -13.71
N LEU A 413 -21.73 13.52 -14.56
CA LEU A 413 -20.75 13.52 -15.66
C LEU A 413 -19.91 14.80 -15.59
N GLN A 414 -18.59 14.65 -15.57
CA GLN A 414 -17.64 15.73 -15.76
C GLN A 414 -16.80 15.45 -17.01
N VAL A 415 -16.85 16.38 -17.95
CA VAL A 415 -16.04 16.36 -19.18
C VAL A 415 -15.00 17.46 -19.06
N ARG A 416 -13.74 17.06 -18.91
CA ARG A 416 -12.58 17.93 -18.98
C ARG A 416 -12.15 18.05 -20.44
N ILE A 417 -12.02 19.26 -20.94
CA ILE A 417 -11.76 19.54 -22.35
C ILE A 417 -10.44 20.29 -22.44
N TYR A 418 -9.45 19.73 -23.14
CA TYR A 418 -8.19 20.46 -23.37
C TYR A 418 -8.39 21.59 -24.36
N VAL A 419 -7.90 22.77 -24.01
CA VAL A 419 -7.97 23.95 -24.87
C VAL A 419 -6.57 24.55 -25.01
N SER A 420 -5.95 24.38 -26.17
CA SER A 420 -4.58 24.88 -26.43
C SER A 420 -4.51 26.23 -27.14
N ALA A 421 -5.63 26.69 -27.73
CA ALA A 421 -5.72 27.93 -28.48
C ALA A 421 -6.98 28.70 -28.09
N GLU A 422 -7.12 29.97 -28.49
CA GLU A 422 -8.40 30.66 -28.37
C GLU A 422 -9.50 29.87 -29.08
N ILE A 423 -10.66 29.77 -28.44
CA ILE A 423 -11.80 29.04 -28.99
C ILE A 423 -12.93 30.02 -29.28
N PRO A 424 -13.48 30.03 -30.52
CA PRO A 424 -14.68 30.80 -30.78
C PRO A 424 -15.87 30.19 -30.05
N SER A 425 -16.87 31.01 -29.76
CA SER A 425 -18.16 30.60 -29.18
C SER A 425 -18.82 29.43 -29.93
N SER A 426 -18.68 29.36 -31.26
CA SER A 426 -19.20 28.26 -32.07
C SER A 426 -18.58 26.89 -31.73
N ALA A 427 -17.34 26.86 -31.22
CA ALA A 427 -16.70 25.62 -30.81
C ALA A 427 -17.35 25.00 -29.54
N LEU A 428 -18.15 25.78 -28.80
CA LEU A 428 -18.90 25.36 -27.62
C LEU A 428 -20.39 25.10 -27.91
N GLU A 429 -20.80 25.00 -29.18
CA GLU A 429 -22.19 24.73 -29.58
C GLU A 429 -22.75 23.43 -29.00
N PHE A 430 -21.92 22.48 -28.59
CA PHE A 430 -22.34 21.27 -27.88
C PHE A 430 -23.10 21.57 -26.57
N LEU A 431 -22.93 22.76 -25.97
CA LEU A 431 -23.69 23.18 -24.79
C LEU A 431 -25.20 23.27 -25.07
N SER A 432 -25.60 23.43 -26.34
CA SER A 432 -27.00 23.36 -26.77
C SER A 432 -27.64 21.98 -26.57
N LEU A 433 -26.83 20.93 -26.43
CA LEU A 433 -27.30 19.56 -26.18
C LEU A 433 -27.73 19.35 -24.72
N VAL A 434 -27.23 20.16 -23.77
CA VAL A 434 -27.46 19.98 -22.33
C VAL A 434 -28.93 19.74 -21.96
N PRO A 435 -29.91 20.52 -22.45
CA PRO A 435 -31.32 20.29 -22.13
C PRO A 435 -31.88 18.95 -22.58
N THR A 436 -31.23 18.28 -23.54
CA THR A 436 -31.64 16.96 -24.06
C THR A 436 -31.03 15.79 -23.28
N LEU A 437 -29.96 16.05 -22.51
CA LEU A 437 -29.27 15.05 -21.73
C LEU A 437 -30.06 14.71 -20.45
N LYS A 438 -30.06 13.43 -20.07
CA LYS A 438 -30.74 12.94 -18.86
C LYS A 438 -29.88 13.01 -17.59
N VAL A 439 -28.69 13.60 -17.67
CA VAL A 439 -27.72 13.67 -16.57
C VAL A 439 -28.13 14.80 -15.61
N PRO A 440 -28.37 14.52 -14.33
CA PRO A 440 -28.82 15.54 -13.39
C PRO A 440 -27.70 16.49 -12.93
N ASP A 441 -26.44 16.03 -12.89
CA ASP A 441 -25.27 16.86 -12.58
C ASP A 441 -24.20 16.74 -13.67
N LEU A 442 -24.10 17.76 -14.52
CA LEU A 442 -23.21 17.78 -15.68
C LEU A 442 -22.23 18.95 -15.58
N THR A 443 -20.95 18.67 -15.71
CA THR A 443 -19.90 19.70 -15.69
C THR A 443 -19.04 19.62 -16.93
N PHE A 444 -18.89 20.75 -17.64
CA PHE A 444 -17.87 20.93 -18.66
C PHE A 444 -16.77 21.82 -18.11
N ARG A 445 -15.54 21.31 -18.08
CA ARG A 445 -14.37 22.05 -17.59
C ARG A 445 -13.40 22.26 -18.75
N LEU A 446 -13.14 23.52 -19.10
CA LEU A 446 -12.14 23.89 -20.09
C LEU A 446 -10.78 24.01 -19.40
N VAL A 447 -9.83 23.17 -19.79
CA VAL A 447 -8.51 23.03 -19.14
C VAL A 447 -7.44 23.56 -20.07
N ARG A 448 -6.81 24.67 -19.66
CA ARG A 448 -5.65 25.29 -20.34
C ARG A 448 -4.33 24.68 -19.89
N ASN A 449 -4.23 24.29 -18.62
CA ASN A 449 -3.04 23.64 -18.07
C ASN A 449 -3.45 22.70 -16.92
N ASP A 450 -3.38 21.39 -17.13
CA ASP A 450 -3.79 20.39 -16.11
C ASP A 450 -2.85 20.43 -14.88
N THR A 451 -1.54 20.58 -15.09
CA THR A 451 -0.55 20.59 -13.99
C THR A 451 -0.77 21.73 -13.01
N LYS A 452 -1.16 22.90 -13.51
CA LYS A 452 -1.45 24.09 -12.69
C LYS A 452 -2.94 24.28 -12.40
N ASP A 453 -3.76 23.32 -12.83
CA ASP A 453 -5.23 23.35 -12.80
C ASP A 453 -5.82 24.67 -13.34
N TRP A 454 -5.21 25.25 -14.38
CA TRP A 454 -5.75 26.48 -14.99
C TRP A 454 -6.97 26.13 -15.83
N SER A 455 -8.15 26.46 -15.32
CA SER A 455 -9.41 26.09 -15.95
C SER A 455 -10.54 27.05 -15.61
N CYS A 456 -11.55 27.05 -16.48
CA CYS A 456 -12.90 27.46 -16.12
C CYS A 456 -13.87 26.31 -16.37
N GLY A 457 -15.10 26.45 -15.91
CA GLY A 457 -16.13 25.49 -16.25
C GLY A 457 -17.54 25.94 -16.01
N PHE A 458 -18.44 25.10 -16.52
CA PHE A 458 -19.88 25.29 -16.58
C PHE A 458 -20.51 24.03 -15.97
N ARG A 459 -21.09 24.16 -14.78
CA ARG A 459 -21.84 23.09 -14.13
C ARG A 459 -23.34 23.34 -14.29
N PHE A 460 -24.05 22.33 -14.74
CA PHE A 460 -25.48 22.32 -14.99
C PHE A 460 -26.12 21.32 -14.02
N VAL A 461 -26.97 21.82 -13.14
CA VAL A 461 -27.73 20.99 -12.19
C VAL A 461 -29.19 21.03 -12.61
N ARG A 462 -29.76 19.88 -12.94
CA ARG A 462 -31.15 19.77 -13.37
C ARG A 462 -32.08 19.91 -12.17
N GLU A 463 -33.00 20.85 -12.24
CA GLU A 463 -34.00 21.12 -11.21
C GLU A 463 -35.30 20.34 -11.45
N PRO A 464 -36.18 20.21 -10.44
CA PRO A 464 -37.45 19.50 -10.58
C PRO A 464 -38.38 20.04 -11.67
N ASP A 465 -38.24 21.33 -12.03
CA ASP A 465 -39.00 21.97 -13.12
C ASP A 465 -38.48 21.62 -14.52
N GLY A 466 -37.41 20.81 -14.59
CA GLY A 466 -36.76 20.35 -15.82
C GLY A 466 -35.76 21.34 -16.41
N LYS A 467 -35.61 22.56 -15.85
CA LYS A 467 -34.56 23.52 -16.23
C LYS A 467 -33.26 23.20 -15.52
N HIS A 468 -32.21 23.91 -15.90
CA HIS A 468 -30.90 23.78 -15.26
C HIS A 468 -30.55 25.05 -14.49
N ALA A 469 -30.09 24.87 -13.25
CA ALA A 469 -29.28 25.85 -12.56
C ALA A 469 -27.85 25.77 -13.11
N VAL A 470 -27.30 26.90 -13.55
CA VAL A 470 -25.98 26.99 -14.17
C VAL A 470 -25.01 27.66 -13.22
N HIS A 471 -23.90 27.00 -12.92
CA HIS A 471 -22.83 27.49 -12.05
C HIS A 471 -21.54 27.61 -12.84
N LEU A 472 -21.04 28.84 -12.96
CA LEU A 472 -19.76 29.14 -13.59
C LEU A 472 -18.66 29.12 -12.53
N PHE A 473 -17.50 28.59 -12.88
CA PHE A 473 -16.34 28.66 -12.01
C PHE A 473 -15.02 28.91 -12.74
N THR A 474 -14.06 29.49 -12.02
CA THR A 474 -12.65 29.52 -12.43
C THR A 474 -11.75 29.06 -11.30
N THR A 475 -10.59 28.53 -11.67
CA THR A 475 -9.49 28.28 -10.73
C THR A 475 -8.58 29.51 -10.62
N LYS A 476 -7.69 29.50 -9.64
CA LYS A 476 -6.69 30.56 -9.46
C LYS A 476 -5.62 30.47 -10.55
N MET A 477 -5.32 31.61 -11.17
CA MET A 477 -4.24 31.74 -12.14
C MET A 477 -3.60 33.13 -12.05
N ASN A 478 -2.54 33.35 -12.83
CA ASN A 478 -1.84 34.63 -12.94
C ASN A 478 -1.95 35.13 -14.39
N GLU A 479 -1.71 36.42 -14.62
CA GLU A 479 -1.54 36.97 -15.96
C GLU A 479 -0.41 36.29 -16.75
N PRO A 480 -0.50 36.19 -18.10
CA PRO A 480 -1.62 36.63 -18.96
C PRO A 480 -2.76 35.60 -19.08
N TYR A 481 -2.69 34.48 -18.35
CA TYR A 481 -3.62 33.36 -18.51
C TYR A 481 -5.05 33.66 -18.03
N GLU A 482 -5.23 34.66 -17.17
CA GLU A 482 -6.56 35.14 -16.78
C GLU A 482 -7.36 35.67 -18.00
N GLU A 483 -6.71 36.28 -18.99
CA GLU A 483 -7.38 36.74 -20.21
C GLU A 483 -7.88 35.58 -21.07
N LEU A 484 -7.08 34.54 -21.25
CA LEU A 484 -7.47 33.35 -22.00
C LEU A 484 -8.68 32.64 -21.37
N VAL A 485 -8.69 32.54 -20.04
CA VAL A 485 -9.80 31.90 -19.31
C VAL A 485 -11.04 32.81 -19.25
N ARG A 486 -10.85 34.14 -19.19
CA ARG A 486 -11.94 35.11 -19.40
C ARG A 486 -12.59 34.85 -20.76
N ASP A 487 -11.81 34.74 -21.83
CA ASP A 487 -12.36 34.56 -23.19
C ASP A 487 -13.11 33.24 -23.33
N ASP A 488 -12.59 32.16 -22.73
CA ASP A 488 -13.28 30.87 -22.64
C ASP A 488 -14.63 30.98 -21.92
N LEU A 489 -14.68 31.73 -20.80
CA LEU A 489 -15.91 32.00 -20.08
C LEU A 489 -16.90 32.83 -20.90
N VAL A 490 -16.44 33.87 -21.61
CA VAL A 490 -17.28 34.68 -22.50
C VAL A 490 -17.90 33.80 -23.58
N ALA A 491 -17.09 32.98 -24.25
CA ALA A 491 -17.54 32.06 -25.28
C ALA A 491 -18.63 31.10 -24.75
N GLY A 492 -18.44 30.52 -23.56
CA GLY A 492 -19.45 29.65 -22.94
C GLY A 492 -20.71 30.41 -22.50
N LEU A 493 -20.56 31.62 -21.96
CA LEU A 493 -21.67 32.49 -21.57
C LEU A 493 -22.59 32.83 -22.75
N GLU A 494 -22.04 33.08 -23.93
CA GLU A 494 -22.83 33.33 -25.14
C GLU A 494 -23.72 32.14 -25.52
N GLN A 495 -23.23 30.91 -25.36
CA GLN A 495 -24.03 29.71 -25.59
C GLN A 495 -25.07 29.52 -24.47
N ILE A 496 -24.68 29.72 -23.21
CA ILE A 496 -25.58 29.62 -22.05
C ILE A 496 -26.71 30.66 -22.09
N ALA A 497 -26.45 31.84 -22.65
CA ALA A 497 -27.45 32.88 -22.83
C ALA A 497 -28.65 32.42 -23.68
N ARG A 498 -28.42 31.46 -24.60
CA ARG A 498 -29.44 30.87 -25.49
C ARG A 498 -30.26 29.76 -24.81
N LEU A 499 -29.83 29.27 -23.64
CA LEU A 499 -30.48 28.17 -22.93
C LEU A 499 -31.60 28.68 -22.01
N LYS A 500 -32.68 27.91 -21.92
CA LYS A 500 -33.68 28.06 -20.86
C LYS A 500 -33.08 27.54 -19.54
N ARG A 501 -32.69 28.45 -18.66
CA ARG A 501 -32.13 28.17 -17.33
C ARG A 501 -33.03 28.70 -16.22
N SER A 502 -32.96 28.09 -15.04
CA SER A 502 -33.66 28.59 -13.85
C SER A 502 -32.82 29.59 -13.07
N LYS A 503 -31.51 29.35 -12.98
CA LYS A 503 -30.55 30.19 -12.27
C LYS A 503 -29.23 30.27 -13.02
N LEU A 504 -28.51 31.38 -12.84
CA LEU A 504 -27.12 31.54 -13.22
C LEU A 504 -26.35 32.06 -12.00
N THR A 505 -25.33 31.33 -11.54
CA THR A 505 -24.39 31.82 -10.53
C THR A 505 -22.95 31.72 -11.01
N MET A 506 -22.08 32.56 -10.46
CA MET A 506 -20.65 32.51 -10.75
C MET A 506 -19.84 32.63 -9.47
N ALA A 507 -18.89 31.70 -9.29
CA ALA A 507 -17.82 31.77 -8.30
C ALA A 507 -16.47 31.81 -9.03
N HIS A 508 -15.73 32.92 -8.99
CA HIS A 508 -14.47 33.05 -9.73
C HIS A 508 -13.30 33.43 -8.83
N GLN A 509 -12.09 33.06 -9.27
CA GLN A 509 -10.83 33.36 -8.60
C GLN A 509 -9.93 34.29 -9.42
N LEU A 510 -10.51 35.00 -10.42
CA LEU A 510 -9.84 36.02 -11.23
C LEU A 510 -9.40 37.21 -10.35
N ARG A 511 -8.19 37.71 -10.55
CA ARG A 511 -7.54 38.69 -9.67
C ARG A 511 -7.35 40.05 -10.33
N SER A 512 -7.12 40.08 -11.64
CA SER A 512 -6.93 41.32 -12.36
C SER A 512 -8.27 42.02 -12.68
N ASP A 513 -8.18 43.13 -13.38
CA ASP A 513 -9.31 43.91 -13.87
C ASP A 513 -10.21 43.14 -14.86
N VAL A 514 -9.70 42.06 -15.45
CA VAL A 514 -10.44 41.16 -16.36
C VAL A 514 -11.73 40.57 -15.75
N LYS A 515 -11.82 40.49 -14.41
CA LYS A 515 -13.03 39.99 -13.73
C LYS A 515 -14.24 40.91 -13.93
N ALA A 516 -14.02 42.22 -14.04
CA ALA A 516 -15.10 43.20 -14.10
C ALA A 516 -16.01 43.00 -15.32
N ASP A 517 -15.42 42.66 -16.48
CA ASP A 517 -16.15 42.37 -17.71
C ASP A 517 -17.06 41.13 -17.55
N ILE A 518 -16.53 40.03 -17.00
CA ILE A 518 -17.33 38.81 -16.78
C ILE A 518 -18.43 39.05 -15.75
N GLU A 519 -18.12 39.70 -14.62
CA GLU A 519 -19.10 40.03 -13.61
C GLU A 519 -20.25 40.86 -14.18
N GLN A 520 -19.96 41.84 -15.04
CA GLN A 520 -20.95 42.65 -15.72
C GLN A 520 -21.83 41.81 -16.67
N ARG A 521 -21.22 40.92 -17.46
CA ARG A 521 -21.95 40.02 -18.38
C ARG A 521 -22.88 39.06 -17.63
N VAL A 522 -22.40 38.47 -16.52
CA VAL A 522 -23.23 37.58 -15.68
C VAL A 522 -24.42 38.35 -15.10
N LYS A 523 -24.20 39.56 -14.58
CA LYS A 523 -25.28 40.42 -14.06
C LYS A 523 -26.28 40.82 -15.16
N ALA A 524 -25.80 41.15 -16.37
CA ALA A 524 -26.65 41.47 -17.51
C ALA A 524 -27.55 40.29 -17.94
N LEU A 525 -27.11 39.06 -17.69
CA LEU A 525 -27.88 37.83 -17.91
C LEU A 525 -28.75 37.43 -16.70
N GLY A 526 -28.90 38.31 -15.70
CA GLY A 526 -29.68 38.08 -14.49
C GLY A 526 -29.04 37.10 -13.51
N GLY A 527 -27.73 36.85 -13.61
CA GLY A 527 -27.00 35.95 -12.72
C GLY A 527 -26.51 36.62 -11.43
N THR A 528 -26.20 35.80 -10.43
CA THR A 528 -25.67 36.26 -9.13
C THR A 528 -24.21 35.86 -8.95
N LEU A 529 -23.44 36.68 -8.25
CA LEU A 529 -22.03 36.39 -7.91
C LEU A 529 -21.96 35.74 -6.53
N GLU A 530 -21.19 34.68 -6.40
CA GLU A 530 -20.84 34.01 -5.15
C GLU A 530 -19.46 34.53 -4.70
N THR A 531 -19.38 35.00 -3.46
CA THR A 531 -18.14 35.50 -2.83
C THR A 531 -17.24 34.39 -2.32
#